data_AF-A0A6P0W3U2-F1
#
_entry.id   AF-A0A6P0W3U2-F1
#
_cell.length_a   1.000
_cell.length_b   1.000
_cell.length_c   1.000
_cell.angle_alpha   90.00
_cell.angle_beta   90.00
_cell.angle_gamma   90.00
#
_symmetry.space_group_name_H-M   'P 1'
#
loop_
_entity.id
_entity.type
_entity.pdbx_description
1 polymer ?
#
loop_
_entity_poly.entity_id
_entity_poly.type
_entity_poly.pdbx_seq_one_letter_code
_entity_poly.pdbx_strand_id
1 'polypeptide(L)'
;MGLFEDLNRFLESRLEEFLRNNPHLELQALEEQLREQEKDTLRLIIDLQQQEKRLQDQILAVAKDIQRWHERIDKAKSHNRFDWAKAAQEREAALLRQGNQLWGQMEGVKQRITKAKELQEQIKNHRAEVQAKARDTAAARASSQPKQNSQTFAWNQTTNSNQYNIPSGVDPLEQQFKSWEMDEELEQMKRNMNG
;
A
#
# COMPACT_ATOMS: atom_id res chain seq x y z
N MET A 1 20.91 14.68 8.32
CA MET A 1 20.72 13.44 7.56
C MET A 1 19.71 12.60 8.30
N GLY A 2 18.43 12.80 7.99
CA GLY A 2 17.33 12.14 8.68
C GLY A 2 17.00 10.81 8.02
N LEU A 3 16.40 9.89 8.78
CA LEU A 3 15.87 8.61 8.29
C LEU A 3 14.99 8.75 7.03
N PHE A 4 14.36 9.92 6.85
CA PHE A 4 13.58 10.29 5.67
C PHE A 4 14.41 10.46 4.40
N GLU A 5 15.60 11.02 4.52
CA GLU A 5 16.53 11.26 3.41
C GLU A 5 17.17 9.95 2.97
N ASP A 6 17.50 9.09 3.94
CA ASP A 6 18.05 7.77 3.69
C ASP A 6 17.01 6.83 3.04
N LEU A 7 15.72 6.94 3.42
CA LEU A 7 14.63 6.20 2.77
C LEU A 7 14.42 6.66 1.32
N ASN A 8 14.44 7.97 1.08
CA ASN A 8 14.26 8.53 -0.26
C ASN A 8 15.39 8.09 -1.19
N ARG A 9 16.65 8.17 -0.71
CA ARG A 9 17.83 7.72 -1.47
C ARG A 9 17.86 6.21 -1.70
N PHE A 10 17.36 5.43 -0.73
CA PHE A 10 17.22 3.99 -0.86
C PHE A 10 16.17 3.63 -1.92
N LEU A 11 15.02 4.31 -1.93
CA LEU A 11 13.97 4.10 -2.93
C LEU A 11 14.45 4.50 -4.32
N GLU A 12 15.16 5.61 -4.46
CA GLU A 12 15.68 6.10 -5.73
C GLU A 12 16.75 5.18 -6.33
N SER A 13 17.73 4.77 -5.51
CA SER A 13 18.78 3.82 -5.93
C SER A 13 18.22 2.44 -6.28
N ARG A 14 17.25 1.94 -5.51
CA ARG A 14 16.58 0.67 -5.82
C ARG A 14 15.84 0.74 -7.13
N LEU A 15 15.20 1.86 -7.46
CA LEU A 15 14.41 2.05 -8.69
C LEU A 15 15.31 2.09 -9.94
N GLU A 16 16.47 2.72 -9.87
CA GLU A 16 17.46 2.75 -10.97
C GLU A 16 18.08 1.37 -11.22
N GLU A 17 18.40 0.63 -10.16
CA GLU A 17 18.89 -0.73 -10.25
C GLU A 17 17.81 -1.70 -10.78
N PHE A 18 16.53 -1.46 -10.42
CA PHE A 18 15.33 -2.20 -10.84
C PHE A 18 15.07 -2.17 -12.36
N LEU A 19 15.35 -1.04 -13.01
CA LEU A 19 15.07 -0.88 -14.44
C LEU A 19 16.02 -1.68 -15.33
N ARG A 20 17.12 -2.19 -14.77
CA ARG A 20 18.22 -2.78 -15.55
C ARG A 20 18.14 -4.30 -15.74
N ASN A 21 17.57 -5.04 -14.78
CA ASN A 21 17.78 -6.49 -14.73
C ASN A 21 16.56 -7.32 -15.20
N ASN A 22 15.31 -7.00 -14.85
CA ASN A 22 14.09 -7.63 -15.41
C ASN A 22 12.83 -6.74 -15.18
N PRO A 23 12.57 -5.74 -16.03
CA PRO A 23 11.76 -4.56 -15.69
C PRO A 23 10.23 -4.77 -15.57
N HIS A 24 9.69 -5.99 -15.55
CA HIS A 24 8.23 -6.23 -15.63
C HIS A 24 7.71 -7.07 -14.48
N LEU A 25 8.31 -8.24 -14.23
CA LEU A 25 8.02 -9.06 -13.04
C LEU A 25 8.33 -8.28 -11.75
N GLU A 26 9.40 -7.49 -11.77
CA GLU A 26 9.81 -6.68 -10.63
C GLU A 26 8.87 -5.48 -10.41
N LEU A 27 8.41 -4.78 -11.48
CA LEU A 27 7.47 -3.66 -11.34
C LEU A 27 6.12 -4.08 -10.76
N GLN A 28 5.62 -5.25 -11.13
CA GLN A 28 4.38 -5.79 -10.56
C GLN A 28 4.55 -6.14 -9.06
N ALA A 29 5.70 -6.72 -8.68
CA ALA A 29 6.00 -7.00 -7.28
C ALA A 29 6.13 -5.70 -6.45
N LEU A 30 6.76 -4.66 -7.02
CA LEU A 30 6.90 -3.36 -6.38
C LEU A 30 5.55 -2.66 -6.21
N GLU A 31 4.67 -2.74 -7.22
CA GLU A 31 3.32 -2.20 -7.12
C GLU A 31 2.53 -2.86 -5.98
N GLU A 32 2.58 -4.19 -5.87
CA GLU A 32 1.89 -4.91 -4.80
C GLU A 32 2.47 -4.56 -3.41
N GLN A 33 3.79 -4.41 -3.31
CA GLN A 33 4.43 -3.97 -2.07
C GLN A 33 3.97 -2.56 -1.67
N LEU A 34 3.92 -1.62 -2.61
CA LEU A 34 3.43 -0.26 -2.37
C LEU A 34 1.94 -0.26 -2.00
N ARG A 35 1.13 -1.13 -2.62
CA ARG A 35 -0.29 -1.31 -2.30
C ARG A 35 -0.49 -1.78 -0.86
N GLU A 36 0.29 -2.77 -0.40
CA GLU A 36 0.19 -3.25 0.97
C GLU A 36 0.72 -2.22 1.98
N GLN A 37 1.82 -1.52 1.66
CA GLN A 37 2.31 -0.41 2.48
C GLN A 37 1.29 0.73 2.61
N GLU A 38 0.57 1.07 1.54
CA GLU A 38 -0.50 2.07 1.58
C GLU A 38 -1.60 1.63 2.55
N LYS A 39 -2.02 0.37 2.46
CA LYS A 39 -3.06 -0.22 3.31
C LYS A 39 -2.67 -0.29 4.77
N ASP A 40 -1.43 -0.67 5.07
CA ASP A 40 -0.91 -0.69 6.44
C ASP A 40 -0.75 0.72 7.02
N THR A 41 -0.33 1.69 6.19
CA THR A 41 -0.28 3.10 6.59
C THR A 41 -1.67 3.64 6.89
N LEU A 42 -2.68 3.28 6.09
CA LEU A 42 -4.08 3.63 6.35
C LEU A 42 -4.60 3.04 7.67
N ARG A 43 -4.30 1.77 7.96
CA ARG A 43 -4.63 1.13 9.24
C ARG A 43 -3.98 1.87 10.41
N LEU A 44 -2.69 2.19 10.29
CA LEU A 44 -1.97 2.95 11.29
C LEU A 44 -2.62 4.32 11.56
N ILE A 45 -3.05 5.03 10.52
CA ILE A 45 -3.75 6.32 10.67
C ILE A 45 -5.06 6.13 11.47
N ILE A 46 -5.85 5.10 11.13
CA ILE A 46 -7.11 4.81 11.82
C ILE A 46 -6.86 4.48 13.30
N ASP A 47 -5.87 3.66 13.60
CA ASP A 47 -5.52 3.28 14.98
C ASP A 47 -5.07 4.49 15.80
N LEU A 48 -4.25 5.36 15.21
CA LEU A 48 -3.81 6.60 15.84
C LEU A 48 -4.98 7.56 16.09
N GLN A 49 -5.92 7.68 15.16
CA GLN A 49 -7.14 8.49 15.35
C GLN A 49 -8.02 7.95 16.47
N GLN A 50 -8.16 6.62 16.58
CA GLN A 50 -8.87 6.02 17.70
C GLN A 50 -8.16 6.29 19.03
N GLN A 51 -6.82 6.22 19.05
CA GLN A 51 -6.02 6.54 20.22
C GLN A 51 -6.18 8.02 20.64
N GLU A 52 -6.14 8.95 19.67
CA GLU A 52 -6.38 10.37 19.90
C GLU A 52 -7.75 10.59 20.56
N LYS A 53 -8.82 9.97 20.02
CA LYS A 53 -10.16 10.09 20.57
C LYS A 53 -10.24 9.56 22.01
N ARG A 54 -9.62 8.42 22.31
CA ARG A 54 -9.57 7.87 23.67
C ARG A 54 -8.87 8.82 24.64
N LEU A 55 -7.77 9.44 24.22
CA LEU A 55 -7.05 10.43 25.03
C LEU A 55 -7.90 11.68 25.25
N GLN A 56 -8.61 12.15 24.22
CA GLN A 56 -9.55 13.27 24.35
C GLN A 56 -10.65 12.96 25.38
N ASP A 57 -11.27 11.78 25.32
CA ASP A 57 -12.30 11.37 26.27
C ASP A 57 -11.76 11.30 27.71
N GLN A 58 -10.54 10.80 27.89
CA GLN A 58 -9.86 10.77 29.20
C GLN A 58 -9.56 12.18 29.72
N ILE A 59 -9.07 13.09 28.88
CA ILE A 59 -8.83 14.49 29.24
C ILE A 59 -10.13 15.17 29.67
N LEU A 60 -11.22 14.93 28.93
CA LEU A 60 -12.54 15.48 29.28
C LEU A 60 -13.06 14.93 30.62
N ALA A 61 -12.83 13.64 30.90
CA ALA A 61 -13.17 13.05 32.20
C ALA A 61 -12.37 13.71 33.34
N VAL A 62 -11.06 13.86 33.17
CA VAL A 62 -10.18 14.53 34.16
C VAL A 62 -10.60 15.99 34.35
N ALA A 63 -10.95 16.71 33.29
CA ALA A 63 -11.42 18.10 33.37
C ALA A 63 -12.71 18.22 34.20
N LYS A 64 -13.67 17.30 34.03
CA LYS A 64 -14.89 17.25 34.85
C LYS A 64 -14.58 16.98 36.33
N ASP A 65 -13.63 16.09 36.60
CA ASP A 65 -13.21 15.81 37.97
C ASP A 65 -12.52 17.03 38.61
N ILE A 66 -11.66 17.73 37.86
CA ILE A 66 -11.04 18.99 38.31
C ILE A 66 -12.13 19.99 38.69
N GLN A 67 -13.11 20.22 37.81
CA GLN A 67 -14.22 21.15 38.09
C GLN A 67 -14.94 20.77 39.39
N ARG A 68 -15.26 19.48 39.58
CA ARG A 68 -15.94 19.00 40.78
C ARG A 68 -15.12 19.22 42.05
N TRP A 69 -13.80 19.03 41.99
CA TRP A 69 -12.92 19.28 43.14
C TRP A 69 -12.77 20.78 43.40
N HIS A 70 -12.72 21.61 42.36
CA HIS A 70 -12.71 23.05 42.47
C HIS A 70 -13.93 23.59 43.24
N GLU A 71 -15.14 23.18 42.84
CA GLU A 71 -16.38 23.54 43.53
C GLU A 71 -16.38 23.10 45.01
N ARG A 72 -15.78 21.93 45.31
CA ARG A 72 -15.65 21.43 46.69
C ARG A 72 -14.66 22.25 47.52
N ILE A 73 -13.57 22.73 46.90
CA ILE A 73 -12.60 23.60 47.56
C ILE A 73 -13.28 24.91 47.95
N ASP A 74 -14.04 25.52 47.04
CA ASP A 74 -14.75 26.77 47.31
C ASP A 74 -15.79 26.60 48.41
N LYS A 75 -16.53 25.48 48.38
CA LYS A 75 -17.47 25.14 49.46
C LYS A 75 -16.75 24.92 50.80
N ALA A 76 -15.61 24.24 50.83
CA ALA A 76 -14.87 24.03 52.06
C ALA A 76 -14.34 25.35 52.63
N LYS A 77 -13.87 26.26 51.76
CA LYS A 77 -13.43 27.61 52.14
C LYS A 77 -14.59 28.45 52.68
N SER A 78 -15.78 28.42 52.06
CA SER A 78 -16.93 29.20 52.52
C SER A 78 -17.47 28.76 53.88
N HIS A 79 -17.22 27.52 54.29
CA HIS A 79 -17.54 26.98 55.61
C HIS A 79 -16.36 27.01 56.61
N ASN A 80 -15.28 27.74 56.31
CA ASN A 80 -14.07 27.84 57.13
C ASN A 80 -13.41 26.48 57.46
N ARG A 81 -13.62 25.46 56.62
CA ARG A 81 -13.01 24.12 56.74
C ARG A 81 -11.74 24.03 55.90
N PHE A 82 -10.72 24.78 56.33
CA PHE A 82 -9.45 24.90 55.59
C PHE A 82 -8.66 23.58 55.52
N ASP A 83 -8.83 22.70 56.51
CA ASP A 83 -8.32 21.34 56.51
C ASP A 83 -8.80 20.55 55.28
N TRP A 84 -10.10 20.64 54.99
CA TRP A 84 -10.72 19.99 53.84
C TRP A 84 -10.40 20.69 52.53
N ALA A 85 -10.33 22.02 52.54
CA ALA A 85 -9.94 22.79 51.36
C ALA A 85 -8.52 22.42 50.91
N LYS A 86 -7.57 22.29 51.84
CA LYS A 86 -6.19 21.91 51.53
C LYS A 86 -6.09 20.51 50.92
N ALA A 87 -6.75 19.52 51.53
CA ALA A 87 -6.77 18.15 51.01
C ALA A 87 -7.41 18.08 49.60
N ALA A 88 -8.47 18.86 49.35
CA ALA A 88 -9.11 18.94 48.05
C ALA A 88 -8.21 19.62 47.00
N GLN A 89 -7.46 20.67 47.37
CA GLN A 89 -6.49 21.34 46.51
C GLN A 89 -5.35 20.42 46.08
N GLU A 90 -4.82 19.60 47.00
CA GLU A 90 -3.78 18.61 46.66
C GLU A 90 -4.29 17.60 45.62
N ARG A 91 -5.57 17.21 45.73
CA ARG A 91 -6.22 16.31 44.79
C ARG A 91 -6.49 16.96 43.43
N GLU A 92 -6.92 18.21 43.41
CA GLU A 92 -7.06 19.00 42.18
C GLU A 92 -5.69 19.14 41.47
N ALA A 93 -4.63 19.46 42.21
CA ALA A 93 -3.28 19.57 41.66
C ALA A 93 -2.74 18.24 41.11
N ALA A 94 -3.13 17.10 41.70
CA ALA A 94 -2.81 15.78 41.15
C ALA A 94 -3.55 15.53 39.82
N LEU A 95 -4.83 15.88 39.74
CA LEU A 95 -5.63 15.75 38.51
C LEU A 95 -5.13 16.68 37.40
N LEU A 96 -4.72 17.91 37.72
CA LEU A 96 -4.12 18.83 36.75
C LEU A 96 -2.82 18.26 36.16
N ARG A 97 -1.96 17.67 36.99
CA ARG A 97 -0.75 16.99 36.52
C ARG A 97 -1.08 15.81 35.61
N GLN A 98 -2.07 15.00 35.98
CA GLN A 98 -2.55 13.90 35.14
C GLN A 98 -3.10 14.41 33.80
N GLY A 99 -3.91 15.46 33.81
CA GLY A 99 -4.44 16.09 32.61
C GLY A 99 -3.32 16.57 31.68
N ASN A 100 -2.30 17.22 32.21
CA ASN A 100 -1.14 17.67 31.43
C ASN A 100 -0.36 16.49 30.81
N GLN A 101 -0.20 15.38 31.53
CA GLN A 101 0.44 14.18 30.98
C GLN A 101 -0.36 13.59 29.81
N LEU A 102 -1.69 13.49 29.95
CA LEU A 102 -2.56 13.01 28.88
C LEU A 102 -2.54 13.95 27.67
N TRP A 103 -2.47 15.26 27.90
CA TRP A 103 -2.36 16.25 26.83
C TRP A 103 -1.04 16.10 26.05
N GLY A 104 0.08 15.90 26.74
CA GLY A 104 1.37 15.63 26.09
C GLY A 104 1.36 14.35 25.26
N GLN A 105 0.70 13.29 25.75
CA GLN A 105 0.52 12.06 24.97
C GLN A 105 -0.33 12.29 23.72
N MET A 106 -1.44 13.03 23.85
CA MET A 106 -2.32 13.37 22.73
C MET A 106 -1.57 14.17 21.65
N GLU A 107 -0.74 15.14 22.06
CA GLU A 107 0.06 15.92 21.13
C GLU A 107 1.06 15.04 20.36
N GLY A 108 1.72 14.10 21.06
CA GLY A 108 2.58 13.11 20.41
C GLY A 108 1.84 12.22 19.41
N VAL A 109 0.60 11.82 19.72
CA VAL A 109 -0.26 11.05 18.80
C VAL A 109 -0.64 11.89 17.58
N LYS A 110 -1.02 13.15 17.76
CA LYS A 110 -1.34 14.08 16.65
C LYS A 110 -0.16 14.24 15.70
N GLN A 111 1.04 14.43 16.21
CA GLN A 111 2.25 14.51 15.39
C GLN A 111 2.50 13.22 14.59
N ARG A 112 2.25 12.05 15.19
CA ARG A 112 2.35 10.76 14.49
C ARG A 112 1.30 10.62 13.39
N ILE A 113 0.07 11.10 13.62
CA ILE A 113 -0.98 11.13 12.59
C ILE A 113 -0.54 11.97 11.40
N THR A 114 0.01 13.17 11.63
CA THR A 114 0.50 14.04 10.55
C THR A 114 1.57 13.34 9.72
N LYS A 115 2.59 12.77 10.37
CA LYS A 115 3.66 12.03 9.68
C LYS A 115 3.14 10.81 8.91
N ALA A 116 2.16 10.09 9.46
CA ALA A 116 1.57 8.93 8.78
C ALA A 116 0.78 9.35 7.53
N LYS A 117 0.10 10.50 7.55
CA LYS A 117 -0.58 11.06 6.37
C LYS A 117 0.41 11.52 5.31
N GLU A 118 1.49 12.17 5.70
CA GLU A 118 2.58 12.56 4.77
C GLU A 118 3.16 11.30 4.09
N LEU A 119 3.43 10.24 4.86
CA LEU A 119 3.91 8.97 4.33
C LEU A 119 2.90 8.34 3.34
N GLN A 120 1.61 8.37 3.68
CA GLN A 120 0.55 7.86 2.81
C GLN A 120 0.55 8.59 1.44
N GLU A 121 0.70 9.92 1.45
CA GLU A 121 0.75 10.72 0.23
C GLU A 121 1.98 10.37 -0.63
N GLN A 122 3.14 10.18 0.00
CA GLN A 122 4.35 9.75 -0.70
C GLN A 122 4.17 8.36 -1.34
N ILE A 123 3.62 7.39 -0.61
CA ILE A 123 3.35 6.04 -1.15
C ILE A 123 2.41 6.12 -2.35
N LYS A 124 1.37 6.96 -2.30
CA LYS A 124 0.45 7.18 -3.42
C LYS A 124 1.17 7.74 -4.65
N ASN A 125 2.02 8.75 -4.46
CA ASN A 125 2.79 9.35 -5.56
C ASN A 125 3.73 8.32 -6.20
N HIS A 126 4.49 7.57 -5.38
CA HIS A 126 5.36 6.50 -5.87
C HIS A 126 4.58 5.40 -6.60
N ARG A 127 3.42 5.02 -6.10
CA ARG A 127 2.57 4.02 -6.77
C ARG A 127 2.11 4.52 -8.14
N ALA A 128 1.74 5.80 -8.27
CA ALA A 128 1.39 6.39 -9.56
C ALA A 128 2.57 6.39 -10.54
N GLU A 129 3.77 6.70 -10.06
CA GLU A 129 5.00 6.65 -10.87
C GLU A 129 5.35 5.23 -11.33
N VAL A 130 5.25 4.24 -10.43
CA VAL A 130 5.49 2.83 -10.76
C VAL A 130 4.48 2.33 -11.80
N GLN A 131 3.20 2.70 -11.65
CA GLN A 131 2.17 2.37 -12.62
C GLN A 131 2.41 3.04 -13.99
N ALA A 132 2.83 4.30 -14.02
CA ALA A 132 3.18 4.99 -15.26
C ALA A 132 4.35 4.27 -15.97
N LYS A 133 5.42 3.97 -15.25
CA LYS A 133 6.59 3.24 -15.78
C LYS A 133 6.21 1.83 -16.26
N ALA A 134 5.33 1.13 -15.55
CA ALA A 134 4.82 -0.18 -15.98
C ALA A 134 4.04 -0.10 -17.31
N ARG A 135 3.25 0.96 -17.50
CA ARG A 135 2.54 1.21 -18.77
C ARG A 135 3.50 1.56 -19.91
N ASP A 136 4.48 2.42 -19.66
CA ASP A 136 5.46 2.84 -20.66
C ASP A 136 6.33 1.65 -21.13
N THR A 137 6.76 0.80 -20.19
CA THR A 137 7.53 -0.41 -20.51
C THR A 137 6.69 -1.45 -21.26
N ALA A 138 5.40 -1.61 -20.93
CA ALA A 138 4.48 -2.45 -21.68
C ALA A 138 4.23 -1.93 -23.11
N ALA A 139 4.03 -0.62 -23.27
CA ALA A 139 3.85 0.02 -24.57
C ALA A 139 5.12 -0.08 -25.45
N ALA A 140 6.30 0.16 -24.86
CA ALA A 140 7.58 -0.01 -25.54
C ALA A 140 7.75 -1.44 -26.06
N ARG A 141 7.40 -2.47 -25.28
CA ARG A 141 7.42 -3.87 -25.72
C ARG A 141 6.42 -4.17 -26.84
N ALA A 142 5.20 -3.65 -26.77
CA ALA A 142 4.21 -3.82 -27.83
C ALA A 142 4.67 -3.17 -29.15
N SER A 143 5.35 -2.03 -29.08
CA SER A 143 5.93 -1.36 -30.27
C SER A 143 7.22 -2.00 -30.79
N SER A 144 7.92 -2.78 -29.95
CA SER A 144 9.16 -3.49 -30.29
C SER A 144 8.93 -4.93 -30.75
N GLN A 145 7.68 -5.41 -30.80
CA GLN A 145 7.39 -6.65 -31.50
C GLN A 145 7.79 -6.44 -32.97
N PRO A 146 8.72 -7.23 -33.52
CA PRO A 146 9.02 -7.15 -34.93
C PRO A 146 7.72 -7.43 -35.66
N LYS A 147 7.30 -6.49 -36.52
CA LYS A 147 6.46 -6.86 -37.66
C LYS A 147 7.21 -8.02 -38.31
N GLN A 148 6.72 -9.25 -38.13
CA GLN A 148 7.12 -10.35 -38.99
C GLN A 148 6.59 -9.98 -40.37
N ASN A 149 7.39 -9.17 -41.07
CA ASN A 149 7.38 -9.11 -42.50
C ASN A 149 7.68 -10.53 -42.94
N SER A 150 6.76 -11.08 -43.70
CA SER A 150 6.75 -12.41 -44.29
C SER A 150 7.91 -12.58 -45.28
N GLN A 151 9.15 -12.54 -44.80
CA GLN A 151 10.38 -12.74 -45.58
C GLN A 151 11.40 -13.54 -44.77
N THR A 152 11.03 -14.74 -44.35
CA THR A 152 12.01 -15.80 -44.14
C THR A 152 11.44 -17.05 -44.78
N PHE A 153 11.76 -17.26 -46.05
CA PHE A 153 11.93 -18.57 -46.73
C PHE A 153 12.05 -18.32 -48.25
N ALA A 154 13.08 -17.56 -48.66
CA ALA A 154 13.42 -17.32 -50.06
C ALA A 154 14.85 -17.79 -50.38
N TRP A 155 15.28 -18.92 -49.78
CA TRP A 155 16.57 -19.56 -50.07
C TRP A 155 16.48 -20.80 -50.96
N ASN A 156 15.29 -21.15 -51.46
CA ASN A 156 15.15 -22.23 -52.45
C ASN A 156 14.47 -21.71 -53.71
N GLN A 157 15.14 -20.78 -54.40
CA GLN A 157 14.92 -20.58 -55.83
C GLN A 157 16.03 -21.28 -56.60
N THR A 158 15.73 -22.48 -57.09
CA THR A 158 16.27 -22.91 -58.38
C THR A 158 15.22 -23.69 -59.15
N THR A 159 14.72 -23.00 -60.17
CA THR A 159 14.46 -23.51 -61.53
C THR A 159 13.35 -24.55 -61.73
N ASN A 160 12.24 -24.03 -62.26
CA ASN A 160 11.73 -24.30 -63.62
C ASN A 160 10.32 -24.93 -63.72
N SER A 161 9.51 -24.22 -64.50
CA SER A 161 8.35 -24.66 -65.30
C SER A 161 7.02 -25.08 -64.64
N ASN A 162 6.01 -24.30 -65.02
CA ASN A 162 4.59 -24.63 -65.28
C ASN A 162 3.60 -24.77 -64.10
N GLN A 163 2.64 -23.83 -64.12
CA GLN A 163 1.19 -24.01 -63.95
C GLN A 163 0.74 -25.16 -63.04
N TYR A 164 0.16 -24.84 -61.88
CA TYR A 164 -1.27 -25.00 -61.57
C TYR A 164 -1.52 -24.54 -60.11
N ASN A 165 -2.61 -23.81 -59.94
CA ASN A 165 -3.10 -23.24 -58.68
C ASN A 165 -3.48 -24.37 -57.69
N ILE A 166 -2.77 -24.53 -56.58
CA ILE A 166 -3.15 -25.44 -55.47
C ILE A 166 -2.95 -24.68 -54.13
N PRO A 167 -3.98 -24.58 -53.27
CA PRO A 167 -3.84 -23.98 -51.94
C PRO A 167 -3.20 -24.98 -50.98
N SER A 168 -2.06 -24.65 -50.38
CA SER A 168 -1.46 -25.50 -49.35
C SER A 168 -2.22 -25.34 -48.04
N GLY A 169 -3.18 -26.24 -47.87
CA GLY A 169 -3.92 -26.44 -46.64
C GLY A 169 -3.01 -26.82 -45.47
N VAL A 170 -3.53 -26.47 -44.31
CA VAL A 170 -3.12 -26.95 -42.99
C VAL A 170 -2.87 -28.44 -43.04
N ASP A 171 -1.74 -28.90 -42.50
CA ASP A 171 -1.44 -30.31 -42.33
C ASP A 171 -2.60 -30.99 -41.56
N PRO A 172 -3.37 -31.90 -42.19
CA PRO A 172 -4.50 -32.55 -41.55
C PRO A 172 -4.11 -33.33 -40.29
N LEU A 173 -2.84 -33.74 -40.18
CA LEU A 173 -2.30 -34.44 -39.02
C LEU A 173 -2.18 -33.50 -37.81
N GLU A 174 -1.72 -32.27 -38.04
CA GLU A 174 -1.56 -31.23 -37.02
C GLU A 174 -2.90 -30.81 -36.41
N GLN A 175 -3.97 -30.80 -37.22
CA GLN A 175 -5.33 -30.55 -36.72
C GLN A 175 -5.86 -31.69 -35.84
N GLN A 176 -5.58 -32.95 -36.20
CA GLN A 176 -5.98 -34.09 -35.36
C GLN A 176 -5.25 -34.10 -34.01
N PHE A 177 -3.95 -33.80 -34.01
CA PHE A 177 -3.18 -33.73 -32.77
C PHE A 177 -3.71 -32.64 -31.83
N LYS A 178 -4.01 -31.45 -32.35
CA LYS A 178 -4.57 -30.36 -31.54
C LYS A 178 -5.92 -30.68 -30.93
N SER A 179 -6.80 -31.39 -31.64
CA SER A 179 -8.06 -31.83 -31.06
C SER A 179 -7.85 -32.85 -29.93
N TRP A 180 -6.90 -33.76 -30.11
CA TRP A 180 -6.63 -34.82 -29.12
C TRP A 180 -5.99 -34.27 -27.84
N GLU A 181 -5.02 -33.35 -27.97
CA GLU A 181 -4.38 -32.68 -26.83
C GLU A 181 -5.37 -31.82 -26.02
N MET A 182 -6.28 -31.12 -26.70
CA MET A 182 -7.31 -30.32 -26.05
C MET A 182 -8.33 -31.18 -25.28
N ASP A 183 -8.71 -32.34 -25.83
CA ASP A 183 -9.60 -33.29 -25.16
C ASP A 183 -8.93 -33.93 -23.94
N GLU A 184 -7.63 -34.24 -24.02
CA GLU A 184 -6.83 -34.79 -22.91
C GLU A 184 -6.69 -33.80 -21.75
N GLU A 185 -6.45 -32.50 -22.04
CA GLU A 185 -6.44 -31.44 -21.01
C GLU A 185 -7.80 -31.29 -20.32
N LEU A 186 -8.89 -31.43 -21.07
CA LEU A 186 -10.26 -31.34 -20.56
C LEU A 186 -10.62 -32.52 -19.66
N GLU A 187 -10.17 -33.73 -20.00
CA GLU A 187 -10.29 -34.91 -19.14
C GLU A 187 -9.45 -34.79 -17.86
N GLN A 188 -8.22 -34.27 -17.96
CA GLN A 188 -7.39 -34.00 -16.77
C GLN A 188 -8.03 -32.98 -15.83
N MET A 189 -8.60 -31.90 -16.38
CA MET A 189 -9.36 -30.92 -15.58
C MET A 189 -10.60 -31.53 -14.92
N LYS A 190 -11.34 -32.39 -15.62
CA LYS A 190 -12.48 -33.12 -15.05
C LYS A 190 -12.08 -34.09 -13.94
N ARG A 191 -10.94 -34.78 -14.08
CA ARG A 191 -10.41 -35.69 -13.06
C ARG A 191 -9.95 -34.95 -11.81
N ASN A 192 -9.36 -33.77 -11.97
CA ASN A 192 -8.91 -32.92 -10.86
C ASN A 192 -10.06 -32.17 -10.16
N MET A 193 -11.26 -32.12 -10.75
CA MET A 193 -12.46 -31.53 -10.13
C MET A 193 -13.34 -32.55 -9.38
N ASN A 194 -13.15 -33.85 -9.60
CA ASN A 194 -13.91 -34.93 -8.95
C ASN A 194 -13.06 -35.80 -8.00
N GLY A 195 -11.92 -35.29 -7.53
CA GLY A 195 -11.04 -35.91 -6.53
C GLY A 195 -10.96 -35.09 -5.26
#